data_AF-A0A8T5U1K5-F1
#
_entry.id   AF-A0A8T5U1K5-F1
#
_cell.length_a   1.000
_cell.length_b   1.000
_cell.length_c   1.000
_cell.angle_alpha   90.00
_cell.angle_beta   90.00
_cell.angle_gamma   90.00
#
_symmetry.space_group_name_H-M   'P 1'
#
loop_
_entity.id
_entity.type
_entity.pdbx_description
1 polymer ?
#
loop_
_entity_poly.entity_id
_entity_poly.type
_entity_poly.pdbx_seq_one_letter_code
_entity_poly.pdbx_strand_id
1 'polypeptide(L)'
;MGKVFGILALICGILGFIGWLIFGLLPFNLPFSGFYLPGAAIVFGIIGIIADESKGMAIAGLILGIIGIVFILFILPLLVIFLIVMGLGGLF
;
A
#
# COMPACT_ATOMS: atom_id res chain seq x y z
N MET A 1 7.90 -14.29 18.08
CA MET A 1 8.29 -13.17 17.18
C MET A 1 7.31 -12.95 16.03
N GLY A 2 6.45 -13.91 15.64
CA GLY A 2 5.45 -13.72 14.57
C GLY A 2 4.48 -12.56 14.82
N LYS A 3 4.01 -12.37 16.06
CA LYS A 3 3.15 -11.23 16.45
C LYS A 3 3.71 -9.86 16.10
N VAL A 4 5.01 -9.65 16.29
CA VAL A 4 5.64 -8.35 16.03
C VAL A 4 5.63 -8.04 14.53
N PHE A 5 5.94 -9.04 13.70
CA PHE A 5 5.85 -8.91 12.24
C PHE A 5 4.41 -8.73 11.76
N GLY A 6 3.45 -9.42 12.38
CA GLY A 6 2.03 -9.26 12.07
C GLY A 6 1.50 -7.86 12.43
N ILE A 7 1.88 -7.31 13.59
CA ILE A 7 1.53 -5.93 13.98
C ILE A 7 2.15 -4.92 13.03
N LEU A 8 3.43 -5.08 12.69
CA LEU A 8 4.10 -4.21 11.71
C LEU A 8 3.44 -4.30 10.33
N ALA A 9 3.07 -5.49 9.87
CA ALA A 9 2.35 -5.70 8.62
C ALA A 9 0.99 -4.99 8.63
N LEU A 10 0.27 -5.07 9.76
CA LEU A 10 -1.02 -4.42 9.94
C LEU A 10 -0.90 -2.90 9.88
N ILE A 11 0.07 -2.32 10.61
CA ILE A 11 0.35 -0.87 10.57
C ILE A 11 0.70 -0.45 9.14
N CYS A 12 1.55 -1.22 8.47
CA CYS A 12 1.98 -0.95 7.10
C CYS A 12 0.80 -0.98 6.11
N GLY A 13 -0.07 -1.99 6.24
CA GLY A 13 -1.29 -2.12 5.43
C GLY A 13 -2.31 -1.01 5.69
N ILE A 14 -2.51 -0.60 6.95
CA ILE A 14 -3.39 0.52 7.31
C ILE A 14 -2.86 1.84 6.75
N LEU A 15 -1.55 2.10 6.90
CA LEU A 15 -0.93 3.30 6.33
C LEU A 15 -1.04 3.32 4.80
N GLY A 16 -0.83 2.18 4.14
CA GLY A 16 -1.07 2.05 2.70
C GLY A 16 -2.53 2.27 2.31
N PHE A 17 -3.48 1.78 3.10
CA PHE A 17 -4.90 1.99 2.86
C PHE A 17 -5.30 3.47 2.99
N ILE A 18 -4.83 4.14 4.04
CA ILE A 18 -5.03 5.58 4.25
C ILE A 18 -4.39 6.39 3.13
N GLY A 19 -3.15 6.06 2.76
CA GLY A 19 -2.46 6.71 1.65
C GLY A 19 -3.24 6.59 0.35
N TRP A 20 -3.74 5.39 0.04
CA TRP A 20 -4.57 5.18 -1.14
C TRP A 20 -5.89 5.97 -1.08
N LEU A 21 -6.52 6.08 0.09
CA LEU A 21 -7.75 6.85 0.29
C LEU A 21 -7.51 8.36 0.07
N ILE A 22 -6.40 8.91 0.57
CA ILE A 22 -6.01 10.31 0.34
C ILE A 22 -5.76 10.55 -1.15
N PHE A 23 -5.07 9.63 -1.82
CA PHE A 23 -4.81 9.74 -3.26
C PHE A 23 -6.07 9.53 -4.11
N GLY A 24 -7.00 8.68 -3.69
CA GLY A 24 -8.29 8.48 -4.36
C GLY A 24 -9.22 9.69 -4.26
N LEU A 25 -9.02 10.55 -3.26
CA LEU A 25 -9.72 11.85 -3.13
C LEU A 25 -9.15 12.93 -4.04
N LEU A 26 -7.98 12.72 -4.66
CA LEU A 26 -7.46 13.65 -5.65
C LEU A 26 -8.28 13.57 -6.95
N PRO A 27 -8.39 14.68 -7.70
CA PRO A 27 -9.22 14.77 -8.92
C PRO A 27 -8.74 13.89 -10.09
N PHE A 28 -7.66 13.11 -9.91
CA PHE A 28 -7.06 12.26 -10.93
C PHE A 28 -7.77 10.91 -11.14
N ASN A 29 -8.86 10.65 -10.40
CA ASN A 29 -9.74 9.49 -10.59
C ASN A 29 -8.96 8.17 -10.71
N LEU A 30 -8.04 7.94 -9.77
CA LEU A 30 -7.18 6.76 -9.76
C LEU A 30 -8.03 5.49 -9.63
N PRO A 31 -7.70 4.41 -10.35
CA PRO A 31 -8.51 3.21 -10.39
C PRO A 31 -8.64 2.57 -9.00
N PHE A 32 -9.87 2.27 -8.57
CA PHE A 32 -10.17 1.58 -7.31
C PHE A 32 -9.48 0.21 -7.14
N SER A 33 -8.82 -0.31 -8.18
CA SER A 33 -8.00 -1.52 -8.11
C SER A 33 -6.80 -1.43 -7.17
N GLY A 34 -6.40 -0.24 -6.69
CA GLY A 34 -5.27 -0.12 -5.76
C GLY A 34 -5.55 -0.62 -4.33
N PHE A 35 -6.81 -0.87 -3.96
CA PHE A 35 -7.16 -1.35 -2.62
C PHE A 35 -6.79 -2.81 -2.35
N TYR A 36 -6.55 -3.63 -3.39
CA TYR A 36 -6.26 -5.06 -3.23
C TYR A 36 -4.94 -5.32 -2.47
N LEU A 37 -3.89 -4.53 -2.73
CA LEU A 37 -2.59 -4.69 -2.08
C LEU A 37 -2.63 -4.38 -0.57
N PRO A 38 -3.08 -3.19 -0.12
CA PRO A 38 -3.17 -2.88 1.30
C PRO A 38 -4.20 -3.78 2.00
N GLY A 39 -5.29 -4.15 1.32
CA GLY A 39 -6.27 -5.11 1.85
C GLY A 39 -5.65 -6.49 2.10
N ALA A 40 -4.89 -7.02 1.15
CA ALA A 40 -4.17 -8.28 1.32
C ALA A 40 -3.13 -8.20 2.46
N ALA A 41 -2.37 -7.09 2.54
CA ALA A 41 -1.39 -6.88 3.62
C ALA A 41 -2.04 -6.88 5.01
N ILE A 42 -3.22 -6.27 5.15
CA ILE A 42 -4.01 -6.28 6.40
C ILE A 42 -4.46 -7.70 6.73
N VAL A 43 -5.05 -8.43 5.78
CA VAL A 43 -5.55 -9.80 6.00
C VAL A 43 -4.41 -10.74 6.38
N PHE A 44 -3.29 -10.72 5.66
CA PHE A 44 -2.12 -11.52 6.00
C PHE A 44 -1.46 -11.09 7.32
N GLY A 45 -1.48 -9.80 7.64
CA GLY A 45 -1.05 -9.28 8.94
C GLY A 45 -1.90 -9.82 10.10
N ILE A 46 -3.23 -9.78 9.99
CA ILE A 46 -4.15 -10.33 10.99
C ILE A 46 -3.93 -11.83 11.17
N ILE A 47 -3.83 -12.58 10.06
CA ILE A 47 -3.57 -14.03 10.12
C ILE A 47 -2.23 -14.30 10.83
N GLY A 48 -1.19 -13.52 10.53
CA GLY A 48 0.12 -13.61 11.19
C GLY A 48 0.13 -13.24 12.68
N ILE A 49 -0.84 -12.44 13.15
CA ILE A 49 -1.02 -12.13 14.58
C ILE A 49 -1.74 -13.27 15.30
N ILE A 50 -2.79 -13.83 14.68
CA ILE A 50 -3.66 -14.85 15.29
C ILE A 50 -2.98 -16.22 15.28
N ALA A 51 -2.38 -16.60 14.17
CA ALA A 51 -1.66 -17.86 14.03
C ALA A 51 -0.19 -17.65 14.40
N ASP A 52 0.11 -17.75 15.70
CA ASP A 52 1.42 -17.52 16.32
C ASP A 52 2.57 -18.36 15.71
N GLU A 53 2.24 -19.51 15.13
CA GLU A 53 3.18 -20.41 14.44
C GLU A 53 3.47 -19.99 12.99
N SER A 54 2.63 -19.15 12.39
CA SER A 54 2.68 -18.79 10.96
C SER A 54 3.59 -17.60 10.65
N LYS A 55 4.85 -17.64 11.11
CA LYS A 55 5.84 -16.58 10.84
C LYS A 55 5.89 -16.19 9.35
N GLY A 56 5.75 -17.15 8.45
CA GLY A 56 5.74 -16.92 7.00
C GLY A 56 4.58 -16.03 6.53
N MET A 57 3.38 -16.20 7.10
CA MET A 57 2.20 -15.39 6.75
C MET A 57 2.35 -13.95 7.25
N ALA A 58 2.88 -13.78 8.46
CA ALA A 58 3.19 -12.46 9.02
C ALA A 58 4.22 -11.70 8.18
N ILE A 59 5.27 -12.39 7.72
CA ILE A 59 6.31 -11.81 6.87
C ILE A 59 5.76 -11.50 5.47
N ALA A 60 4.93 -12.37 4.89
CA ALA A 60 4.29 -12.11 3.61
C ALA A 60 3.39 -10.86 3.66
N GLY A 61 2.61 -10.71 4.74
CA GLY A 61 1.83 -9.49 4.99
C GLY A 61 2.70 -8.24 5.13
N LEU A 62 3.85 -8.35 5.80
CA LEU A 62 4.80 -7.24 5.94
C LEU A 62 5.39 -6.83 4.59
N ILE A 63 5.83 -7.79 3.79
CA ILE A 63 6.40 -7.54 2.46
C ILE A 63 5.36 -6.88 1.55
N LEU A 64 4.13 -7.40 1.53
CA LEU A 64 3.03 -6.80 0.77
C LEU A 64 2.71 -5.37 1.25
N GLY A 65 2.72 -5.14 2.56
CA GLY A 65 2.57 -3.81 3.14
C GLY A 65 3.66 -2.84 2.68
N ILE A 66 4.93 -3.27 2.75
CA ILE A 66 6.08 -2.45 2.35
C ILE A 66 6.01 -2.12 0.86
N ILE A 67 5.69 -3.10 0.00
CA ILE A 67 5.49 -2.86 -1.43
C ILE A 67 4.38 -1.84 -1.66
N GLY A 68 3.27 -1.95 -0.93
CA GLY A 68 2.17 -0.98 -0.98
C GLY A 68 2.60 0.44 -0.61
N ILE A 69 3.37 0.58 0.49
CA ILE A 69 3.92 1.88 0.91
C ILE A 69 4.87 2.45 -0.13
N VAL A 70 5.81 1.64 -0.65
CA VAL A 70 6.77 2.09 -1.67
C VAL A 70 6.04 2.55 -2.93
N PHE A 71 5.00 1.83 -3.34
CA PHE A 71 4.19 2.21 -4.48
C PHE A 71 3.50 3.56 -4.28
N ILE A 72 2.91 3.77 -3.10
CA ILE A 72 2.19 5.02 -2.76
C ILE A 72 3.13 6.20 -2.54
N LEU A 73 4.29 6.01 -1.91
CA LEU A 73 5.19 7.11 -1.56
C LEU A 73 6.17 7.50 -2.66
N PHE A 74 6.54 6.58 -3.55
CA PHE A 74 7.57 6.83 -4.57
C PHE A 74 7.06 6.70 -5.99
N ILE A 75 6.39 5.59 -6.32
CA ILE A 75 6.00 5.30 -7.70
C ILE A 75 4.83 6.21 -8.11
N LEU A 76 3.81 6.28 -7.28
CA LEU A 76 2.58 7.01 -7.60
C LEU A 76 2.78 8.54 -7.67
N PRO A 77 3.51 9.20 -6.76
CA PRO A 77 3.77 10.64 -6.86
C PRO A 77 4.63 10.97 -8.06
N LEU A 78 5.60 10.11 -8.39
CA LEU A 78 6.45 10.28 -9.57
C LEU A 78 5.64 10.11 -10.86
N LEU A 79 4.69 9.19 -10.90
CA LEU A 79 3.74 9.04 -12.00
C LEU A 79 2.80 10.26 -12.13
N VAL A 80 2.32 10.82 -11.01
CA VAL A 80 1.52 12.06 -11.02
C VAL A 80 2.35 13.24 -11.54
N ILE A 81 3.60 13.40 -11.09
CA ILE A 81 4.50 14.45 -11.59
C ILE A 81 4.75 14.27 -13.10
N PHE A 82 5.02 13.04 -13.53
CA PHE A 82 5.22 12.72 -14.95
C PHE A 82 3.98 13.06 -15.79
N LEU A 83 2.77 12.71 -15.32
CA LEU A 83 1.52 13.05 -15.99
C LEU A 83 1.28 14.56 -16.03
N ILE A 84 1.58 15.30 -14.96
CA ILE A 84 1.49 16.76 -14.93
C ILE A 84 2.47 17.36 -15.95
N VAL A 85 3.71 16.88 -16.00
CA VAL A 85 4.73 17.38 -16.94
C VAL A 85 4.36 17.08 -18.39
N MET A 86 3.88 15.87 -18.70
CA MET A 86 3.42 15.54 -20.05
C MET A 86 2.12 16.25 -20.43
N GLY A 87 1.20 16.45 -19.48
CA GLY A 87 -0.04 17.18 -19.69
C GLY A 87 0.17 18.68 -19.91
N LEU A 88 1.12 19.30 -19.19
CA LEU A 88 1.54 20.68 -19.45
C LEU A 88 2.38 20.80 -20.73
N GLY A 89 3.20 19.79 -21.06
CA GLY A 89 3.99 19.77 -22.29
C GLY A 89 3.15 19.66 -23.57
N GLY A 90 1.91 19.16 -23.48
CA GLY A 90 0.96 19.14 -24.60
C GLY A 90 0.18 20.44 -24.82
N LEU A 91 0.34 21.44 -23.95
CA LEU A 91 -0.33 22.75 -24.02
C LEU A 91 0.57 23.86 -24.59
N PHE A 92 1.81 23.55 -24.99
CA PHE A 92 2.76 24.45 -25.66
C PHE A 92 3.04 24.01 -27.09
#